data_AF-A0A937D567-F1
#
_entry.id   AF-A0A937D567-F1
#
_cell.length_a   1.000
_cell.length_b   1.000
_cell.length_c   1.000
_cell.angle_alpha   90.00
_cell.angle_beta   90.00
_cell.angle_gamma   90.00
#
_symmetry.space_group_name_H-M   'P 1'
#
loop_
_entity.id
_entity.type
_entity.pdbx_description
1 polymer ?
#
loop_
_entity_poly.entity_id
_entity_poly.type
_entity_poly.pdbx_seq_one_letter_code
_entity_poly.pdbx_strand_id
1 'polypeptide(L)' 'MTKLIDYMKSFISEDDGAQVIEYALIIAVVSITLVIALRGLTSGTGFNTFIARVTTCLTTSNCT' A
#
# COMPACT_ATOMS: atom_id res chain seq x y z
N MET A 1 -22.69 -37.11 16.45
CA MET A 1 -22.54 -36.16 15.33
C MET A 1 -22.63 -34.69 15.75
N THR A 2 -22.73 -34.36 17.04
CA THR A 2 -22.73 -32.97 17.55
C THR A 2 -21.32 -32.43 17.86
N LYS A 3 -20.39 -33.30 18.29
CA LYS A 3 -19.02 -32.91 18.64
C LYS A 3 -18.20 -32.27 17.51
N LEU A 4 -18.47 -32.61 16.25
CA LEU A 4 -17.81 -32.00 15.09
C LEU A 4 -18.35 -30.58 14.81
N ILE A 5 -19.64 -30.36 15.08
CA ILE A 5 -20.29 -29.07 14.91
C ILE A 5 -19.78 -28.09 15.98
N ASP A 6 -19.59 -28.57 17.22
CA ASP A 6 -19.03 -27.76 18.31
C ASP A 6 -17.56 -27.38 18.05
N TYR A 7 -16.75 -28.28 17.48
CA TYR A 7 -15.37 -27.99 17.07
C TYR A 7 -15.31 -26.95 15.94
N MET A 8 -16.15 -27.09 14.92
CA MET A 8 -16.25 -26.11 13.83
C MET A 8 -16.75 -24.75 14.33
N LYS A 9 -17.63 -24.74 15.34
CA LYS A 9 -18.14 -23.51 15.96
C LYS A 9 -17.09 -22.83 16.84
N SER A 10 -16.25 -23.59 17.55
CA SER A 10 -15.08 -23.05 18.26
C SER A 10 -14.08 -22.45 17.27
N PHE A 11 -13.80 -23.13 16.16
CA PHE A 11 -12.85 -22.66 15.14
C PHE A 11 -13.31 -21.41 14.38
N ILE A 12 -14.63 -21.25 14.19
CA ILE A 12 -15.22 -20.04 13.58
C ILE A 12 -15.35 -18.90 14.61
N SER A 13 -15.41 -19.22 15.90
CA SER A 13 -15.55 -18.26 17.00
C SER A 13 -14.24 -17.99 17.74
N GLU A 14 -13.14 -18.62 17.32
CA GLU A 14 -11.78 -18.39 17.80
C GLU A 14 -11.29 -17.07 17.22
N ASP A 15 -10.85 -16.19 18.13
CA ASP A 15 -10.30 -14.84 17.93
C ASP A 15 -9.16 -14.72 16.89
N ASP A 16 -8.71 -15.85 16.32
CA ASP A 16 -7.64 -15.92 15.32
C ASP A 16 -7.96 -15.18 14.01
N GLY A 17 -9.25 -15.04 13.66
CA GLY A 17 -9.68 -14.26 12.50
C GLY A 17 -9.70 -12.75 12.74
N ALA A 18 -10.03 -12.32 13.97
CA ALA A 18 -10.11 -10.90 14.32
C ALA A 18 -8.72 -10.25 14.28
N GLN A 19 -7.71 -10.97 14.78
CA GLN A 19 -6.32 -10.51 14.74
C GLN A 19 -5.77 -10.41 13.31
N VAL A 20 -6.10 -11.35 12.42
CA VAL A 20 -5.70 -11.28 11.00
C VAL A 20 -6.38 -10.10 10.28
N ILE A 21 -7.65 -9.84 10.61
CA ILE A 21 -8.42 -8.72 10.04
C ILE A 21 -7.83 -7.37 10.44
N GLU A 22 -7.37 -7.22 11.69
CA GLU A 22 -6.75 -5.97 12.15
C GLU A 22 -5.48 -5.63 11.36
N TYR A 23 -4.56 -6.58 11.20
CA TYR A 23 -3.34 -6.35 10.43
C TYR A 23 -3.62 -6.17 8.92
N ALA A 24 -4.61 -6.88 8.38
CA ALA A 24 -5.04 -6.69 6.99
C ALA A 24 -5.60 -5.28 6.75
N LEU A 25 -6.37 -4.75 7.70
CA LEU A 25 -6.93 -3.39 7.62
C LEU A 25 -5.83 -2.34 7.65
N ILE A 26 -4.81 -2.51 8.50
CA ILE A 26 -3.64 -1.62 8.54
C ILE A 26 -2.92 -1.61 7.19
N ILE A 27 -2.63 -2.79 6.62
CA ILE A 27 -1.97 -2.90 5.31
C ILE A 27 -2.84 -2.27 4.20
N ALA A 28 -4.16 -2.46 4.23
CA ALA A 28 -5.08 -1.88 3.27
C ALA A 28 -5.06 -0.34 3.31
N VAL A 29 -5.12 0.26 4.50
CA VAL A 29 -5.07 1.73 4.65
C VAL A 29 -3.71 2.29 4.22
N VAL A 30 -2.62 1.66 4.63
CA VAL A 30 -1.26 2.10 4.25
C VAL A 30 -1.05 1.99 2.74
N SER A 31 -1.48 0.88 2.13
CA SER A 31 -1.33 0.67 0.68
C SER A 31 -2.13 1.67 -0.15
N ILE A 32 -3.39 1.97 0.23
CA ILE A 32 -4.19 3.00 -0.46
C ILE A 32 -3.53 4.37 -0.31
N THR A 33 -3.05 4.72 0.89
CA THR A 33 -2.36 5.99 1.14
C THR A 33 -1.10 6.12 0.26
N LEU A 34 -0.32 5.05 0.16
CA LEU A 34 0.88 5.01 -0.67
C LEU A 34 0.56 5.21 -2.15
N VAL A 35 -0.49 4.55 -2.65
CA VAL A 35 -0.96 4.71 -4.04
C VAL A 35 -1.39 6.16 -4.29
N ILE A 36 -2.14 6.78 -3.39
CA ILE A 36 -2.57 8.19 -3.55
C ILE A 36 -1.36 9.14 -3.54
N ALA A 37 -0.39 8.94 -2.64
CA ALA A 37 0.82 9.73 -2.58
C ALA A 37 1.64 9.60 -3.88
N LEU A 38 1.81 8.37 -4.39
CA LEU A 38 2.50 8.10 -5.66
C LEU A 38 1.72 8.61 -6.88
N ARG A 39 0.39 8.68 -6.82
CA ARG A 39 -0.43 9.34 -7.85
C ARG A 39 -0.07 10.82 -7.94
N GLY A 40 0.11 11.52 -6.81
CA GLY A 40 0.58 12.91 -6.81
C GLY A 40 1.92 13.11 -7.52
N LEU A 41 2.83 12.13 -7.42
CA LEU A 41 4.11 12.15 -8.14
C LEU A 41 3.96 11.84 -9.65
N THR A 42 3.01 10.99 -10.04
CA THR A 42 2.83 10.55 -11.44
C THR A 42 1.88 11.43 -12.24
N SER A 43 0.88 12.04 -11.61
CA SER A 43 -0.07 12.98 -12.24
C SER A 43 0.37 14.44 -12.12
N GLY A 44 1.32 14.75 -11.24
CA GLY A 44 1.89 16.09 -11.07
C GLY A 44 3.04 16.37 -12.04
N THR A 45 3.31 17.64 -12.31
CA THR A 45 4.46 18.06 -13.13
C THR A 45 5.78 18.04 -12.35
N GLY A 46 5.77 17.89 -11.03
CA GLY A 46 6.94 18.00 -10.17
C GLY A 46 8.01 16.95 -10.45
N PHE A 47 7.64 15.68 -10.49
CA PHE A 47 8.60 14.60 -10.77
C PHE A 47 9.11 14.66 -12.21
N ASN A 48 8.24 14.92 -13.18
CA ASN A 48 8.65 15.10 -14.58
C ASN A 48 9.60 16.29 -14.77
N THR A 49 9.36 17.40 -14.05
CA THR A 49 10.26 18.57 -14.05
C THR A 49 11.62 18.23 -13.44
N PHE A 50 11.63 17.46 -12.36
CA PHE A 50 12.88 16.98 -11.75
C PHE A 50 13.67 16.09 -12.72
N ILE A 51 13.02 15.11 -13.34
CA ILE A 51 13.66 14.22 -14.33
C ILE A 51 14.17 15.01 -15.53
N ALA A 52 13.39 15.98 -16.03
CA ALA A 52 13.82 16.86 -17.11
C ALA A 52 15.07 17.66 -16.72
N ARG A 53 15.11 18.21 -15.50
CA ARG A 53 16.31 18.91 -15.00
C ARG A 53 17.53 18.00 -14.91
N VAL A 54 17.39 16.82 -14.31
CA VAL A 54 18.49 15.85 -14.20
C VAL A 54 18.98 15.45 -15.59
N THR A 55 18.06 15.23 -16.53
CA THR A 55 18.40 14.88 -17.92
C THR A 55 19.17 16.01 -18.61
N THR A 56 18.69 17.25 -18.51
CA THR A 56 19.38 18.44 -19.07
C THR A 56 20.76 18.61 -18.46
N CYS A 57 20.90 18.42 -17.15
CA CYS A 57 22.18 18.44 -16.46
C CYS A 57 23.18 17.42 -16.98
N LEU A 58 22.73 16.19 -17.19
CA LEU A 58 23.58 15.08 -17.63
C LEU A 58 23.94 15.17 -19.12
N THR A 59 23.15 15.88 -19.93
CA THR A 59 23.30 15.91 -21.41
C THR A 59 23.85 17.22 -21.95
N THR A 60 23.64 18.34 -21.26
CA THR A 60 23.97 19.68 -21.80
C THR A 60 24.93 20.50 -20.92
N SER A 61 25.46 19.92 -19.84
CA SER A 61 26.36 20.57 -18.87
C SER A 61 25.77 21.80 -18.17
N ASN A 62 24.49 22.11 -18.40
CA ASN A 62 23.83 23.32 -17.92
C ASN A 62 22.70 22.94 -16.97
N CYS A 63 22.77 23.45 -15.74
CA CYS A 63 21.95 23.02 -14.60
C CYS A 63 21.32 24.22 -13.89
N THR A 64 20.74 25.13 -14.66
CA THR A 64 20.15 26.37 -14.11
C THR A 64 18.68 26.26 -13.81
#